data_AF-A0A7Y5QA08-F1
#
_entry.id   AF-A0A7Y5QA08-F1
#
_cell.length_a   1.000
_cell.length_b   1.000
_cell.length_c   1.000
_cell.angle_alpha   90.00
_cell.angle_beta   90.00
_cell.angle_gamma   90.00
#
_symmetry.space_group_name_H-M   'P 1'
#
loop_
_entity.id
_entity.type
_entity.pdbx_description
1 polymer ?
#
loop_
_entity_poly.entity_id
_entity_poly.type
_entity_poly.pdbx_seq_one_letter_code
_entity_poly.pdbx_strand_id
1 'polypeptide(L)'
;MKASKRGEVHSSLAGQILSLKRYQRIGLVMVYSIGLTLLLMPMVDNVYLSYFFSAQTVLVPALLSAGAGVIMYAVGWRLMIGYVGELPPERASVVIYVLMGTVILLMVITLVVIGSVVGIEQ
;
A
#
# COMPACT_ATOMS: atom_id res chain seq x y z
N MET A 1 -38.59 -29.45 -10.83
CA MET A 1 -37.60 -29.01 -11.84
C MET A 1 -37.69 -27.49 -11.94
N LYS A 2 -36.79 -26.74 -11.27
CA LYS A 2 -36.81 -25.27 -11.23
C LYS A 2 -35.55 -24.78 -11.93
N ALA A 3 -35.74 -24.35 -13.17
CA ALA A 3 -34.68 -23.89 -14.04
C ALA A 3 -34.09 -22.55 -13.57
N SER A 4 -32.76 -22.49 -13.60
CA SER A 4 -31.89 -21.35 -13.89
C SER A 4 -32.32 -19.94 -13.43
N LYS A 5 -31.62 -19.45 -12.39
CA LYS A 5 -31.06 -18.09 -12.39
C LYS A 5 -29.56 -18.18 -12.09
N ARG A 6 -28.83 -18.78 -13.04
CA ARG A 6 -27.38 -18.65 -13.19
C ARG A 6 -27.18 -17.42 -14.09
N GLY A 7 -26.72 -16.29 -13.58
CA GLY A 7 -26.54 -15.13 -14.47
C GLY A 7 -26.26 -13.73 -13.91
N GLU A 8 -26.09 -13.53 -12.61
CA GLU A 8 -25.46 -12.29 -12.12
C GLU A 8 -24.05 -12.64 -11.65
N VAL A 9 -23.12 -12.70 -12.60
CA VAL A 9 -21.70 -12.52 -12.29
C VAL A 9 -21.60 -11.06 -11.83
N HIS A 10 -21.90 -10.80 -10.56
CA HIS A 10 -21.46 -9.57 -9.93
C HIS A 10 -19.95 -9.60 -10.05
N SER A 11 -19.41 -8.83 -10.98
CA SER A 11 -17.97 -8.64 -11.10
C SER A 11 -17.53 -7.97 -9.81
N SER A 12 -17.19 -8.77 -8.80
CA SER A 12 -16.75 -8.24 -7.52
C SER A 12 -15.49 -7.45 -7.81
N LEU A 13 -15.37 -6.23 -7.25
CA LEU A 13 -14.18 -5.41 -7.45
C LEU A 13 -12.91 -6.19 -7.08
N ALA A 14 -13.01 -7.07 -6.08
CA ALA A 14 -11.95 -8.00 -5.71
C ALA A 14 -11.58 -8.96 -6.86
N GLY A 15 -12.57 -9.56 -7.52
CA GLY A 15 -12.37 -10.44 -8.68
C GLY A 15 -11.72 -9.72 -9.86
N GLN A 16 -12.12 -8.46 -10.13
CA GLN A 16 -11.48 -7.65 -11.17
C GLN A 16 -10.00 -7.37 -10.83
N ILE A 17 -9.70 -6.98 -9.60
CA ILE A 17 -8.32 -6.76 -9.12
C ILE A 17 -7.49 -8.05 -9.21
N LEU A 18 -8.06 -9.19 -8.84
CA LEU A 18 -7.38 -10.49 -8.86
C LEU A 18 -7.21 -11.05 -10.28
N SER A 19 -8.04 -10.63 -11.24
CA SER A 19 -7.91 -11.00 -12.66
C SER A 19 -6.68 -10.39 -13.34
N LEU A 20 -6.07 -9.35 -12.74
CA LEU A 20 -4.83 -8.76 -13.22
C LEU A 20 -3.70 -9.79 -13.27
N LYS A 21 -2.74 -9.62 -14.18
CA LYS A 21 -1.59 -10.53 -14.26
C LYS A 21 -0.73 -10.40 -13.00
N ARG A 22 -0.09 -11.50 -12.60
CA ARG A 22 0.71 -11.57 -11.35
C ARG A 22 1.73 -10.43 -11.21
N TYR A 23 2.43 -10.06 -12.29
CA TYR A 23 3.41 -8.97 -12.27
C TYR A 23 2.77 -7.59 -12.01
N GLN A 24 1.54 -7.36 -12.47
CA GLN A 24 0.81 -6.11 -12.21
C GLN A 24 0.43 -6.01 -10.73
N ARG A 25 -0.01 -7.14 -10.14
CA ARG A 25 -0.32 -7.22 -8.71
C ARG A 25 0.92 -7.01 -7.84
N ILE A 26 2.07 -7.59 -8.25
CA ILE A 26 3.37 -7.33 -7.62
C ILE A 26 3.72 -5.84 -7.69
N GLY A 27 3.58 -5.22 -8.87
CA GLY A 27 3.83 -3.80 -9.06
C GLY A 27 2.97 -2.92 -8.15
N LEU A 28 1.67 -3.20 -8.06
CA LEU A 28 0.75 -2.47 -7.17
C LEU A 28 1.17 -2.58 -5.69
N VAL A 29 1.42 -3.80 -5.21
CA VAL A 29 1.85 -4.03 -3.82
C VAL A 29 3.17 -3.33 -3.53
N MET A 30 4.13 -3.38 -4.46
CA MET A 30 5.42 -2.69 -4.34
C MET A 30 5.24 -1.16 -4.24
N VAL A 31 4.46 -0.57 -5.16
CA VAL A 31 4.21 0.87 -5.19
C VAL A 31 3.51 1.34 -3.92
N TYR A 32 2.50 0.61 -3.43
CA TYR A 32 1.83 0.95 -2.16
C TYR A 32 2.76 0.83 -0.95
N SER A 33 3.65 -0.16 -0.94
CA SER A 33 4.60 -0.36 0.16
C SER A 33 5.62 0.76 0.22
N ILE A 34 6.17 1.15 -0.94
CA ILE A 34 7.09 2.30 -1.04
C ILE A 34 6.35 3.59 -0.67
N GLY A 35 5.13 3.77 -1.17
CA GLY A 35 4.28 4.91 -0.83
C GLY A 35 4.08 5.05 0.67
N LEU A 36 3.78 3.96 1.39
CA LEU A 36 3.63 4.00 2.84
C LEU A 36 4.93 4.39 3.55
N THR A 37 6.06 3.83 3.13
CA THR A 37 7.37 4.20 3.68
C THR A 37 7.63 5.70 3.52
N LEU A 38 7.40 6.24 2.32
CA LEU A 38 7.61 7.66 2.03
C LEU A 38 6.65 8.56 2.81
N LEU A 39 5.39 8.13 2.96
CA LEU A 39 4.38 8.86 3.72
C LEU A 39 4.73 8.97 5.21
N LEU A 40 5.23 7.88 5.79
CA LEU A 40 5.55 7.82 7.22
C LEU A 40 6.85 8.52 7.56
N MET A 41 7.83 8.54 6.65
CA MET A 41 9.15 9.13 6.88
C MET A 41 9.10 10.52 7.53
N PRO A 42 8.43 11.55 6.95
CA PRO A 42 8.39 12.88 7.56
C PRO A 42 7.67 12.90 8.92
N MET A 43 6.65 12.06 9.11
CA MET A 43 5.92 11.99 10.37
C MET A 43 6.78 11.37 11.48
N VAL A 44 7.45 10.26 11.18
CA VAL A 44 8.33 9.55 12.12
C VAL A 44 9.56 10.41 12.43
N ASP A 45 10.15 11.05 11.42
CA ASP A 45 11.30 11.95 11.61
C ASP A 45 10.93 13.13 12.50
N ASN A 46 9.79 13.78 12.27
CA ASN A 46 9.34 14.92 13.08
C ASN A 46 9.13 14.52 14.55
N VAL A 47 8.46 13.40 14.80
CA VAL A 47 8.23 12.89 16.16
C VAL A 47 9.56 12.50 16.81
N TYR A 48 10.45 11.82 16.09
CA TYR A 48 11.74 11.41 16.63
C TYR A 48 12.61 12.61 17.00
N LEU A 49 12.72 13.60 16.11
CA LEU A 49 13.50 14.82 16.36
C LEU A 49 12.95 15.63 17.53
N SER A 50 11.63 15.66 17.69
CA SER A 50 10.98 16.46 18.74
C SER A 50 11.07 15.83 20.14
N TYR A 51 11.07 14.49 20.24
CA TYR A 51 10.90 13.81 21.53
C TYR A 51 12.00 12.80 21.90
N PHE A 52 12.70 12.21 20.92
CA PHE A 52 13.55 11.04 21.14
C PHE A 52 14.98 11.18 20.59
N PHE A 53 15.34 12.36 20.07
CA PHE A 53 16.61 12.55 19.36
C PHE A 53 17.82 12.19 20.22
N SER A 54 18.65 11.29 19.67
CA SER A 54 20.00 11.00 20.18
C SER A 54 20.92 10.65 19.00
N ALA A 55 22.17 11.10 19.07
CA ALA A 55 23.15 10.83 18.02
C ALA A 55 23.42 9.33 17.81
N GLN A 56 23.14 8.48 18.80
CA GLN A 56 23.31 7.02 18.67
C GLN A 56 22.13 6.32 17.98
N THR A 57 20.95 6.96 17.88
CA THR A 57 19.71 6.30 17.41
C THR A 57 19.16 6.90 16.12
N VAL A 58 19.99 7.63 15.36
CA VAL A 58 19.62 8.31 14.10
C VAL A 58 18.99 7.36 13.06
N LEU A 59 19.31 6.07 13.09
CA LEU A 59 18.74 5.08 12.16
C LEU A 59 17.32 4.60 12.53
N VAL A 60 16.85 4.84 13.76
CA VAL A 60 15.57 4.30 14.25
C VAL A 60 14.38 4.77 13.40
N PRO A 61 14.24 6.07 13.03
CA PRO A 61 13.12 6.53 12.19
C PRO A 61 13.03 5.84 10.83
N ALA A 62 14.18 5.65 10.19
CA ALA A 62 14.27 4.99 8.90
C ALA A 62 13.85 3.51 9.01
N LEU A 63 14.30 2.81 10.06
CA LEU A 63 13.93 1.41 10.30
C LEU A 63 12.44 1.24 10.59
N LEU A 64 11.83 2.15 11.36
CA LEU A 64 10.40 2.12 11.65
C LEU A 64 9.57 2.33 10.38
N SER A 65 9.93 3.33 9.57
CA SER A 65 9.24 3.63 8.31
C SER A 65 9.40 2.50 7.30
N ALA A 66 10.62 1.97 7.14
CA ALA A 66 10.88 0.82 6.28
C ALA A 66 10.14 -0.44 6.76
N GLY A 67 10.11 -0.69 8.07
CA GLY A 67 9.37 -1.79 8.68
C GLY A 67 7.88 -1.75 8.35
N ALA A 68 7.26 -0.57 8.42
CA ALA A 68 5.86 -0.38 8.03
C ALA A 68 5.63 -0.71 6.54
N GLY A 69 6.52 -0.26 5.65
CA GLY A 69 6.47 -0.62 4.22
C GLY A 69 6.61 -2.12 3.98
N VAL A 70 7.52 -2.79 4.68
CA VAL A 70 7.69 -4.25 4.60
C VAL A 70 6.42 -4.99 5.08
N ILE A 71 5.79 -4.53 6.15
CA ILE A 71 4.51 -5.09 6.62
C ILE A 71 3.43 -4.93 5.55
N MET A 72 3.30 -3.74 4.95
CA MET A 72 2.36 -3.47 3.86
C MET A 72 2.61 -4.39 2.65
N TYR A 73 3.88 -4.63 2.33
CA TYR A 73 4.26 -5.55 1.26
C TYR A 73 3.86 -7.00 1.58
N ALA A 74 4.15 -7.47 2.79
CA ALA A 74 3.80 -8.82 3.22
C ALA A 74 2.28 -9.07 3.22
N VAL A 75 1.51 -8.08 3.69
CA VAL A 75 0.04 -8.11 3.66
C VAL A 75 -0.46 -8.15 2.21
N GLY A 76 0.05 -7.28 1.34
CA GLY A 76 -0.30 -7.27 -0.08
C GLY A 76 0.06 -8.57 -0.79
N TRP A 77 1.20 -9.16 -0.44
CA TRP A 77 1.62 -10.45 -0.97
C TRP A 77 0.63 -11.55 -0.63
N ARG A 78 0.22 -11.64 0.64
CA ARG A 78 -0.77 -12.62 1.09
C ARG A 78 -2.15 -12.41 0.48
N LEU A 79 -2.59 -11.17 0.31
CA LEU A 79 -3.95 -10.85 -0.15
C LEU A 79 -4.10 -10.85 -1.67
N MET A 80 -3.10 -10.35 -2.41
CA MET A 80 -3.20 -10.12 -3.85
C MET A 80 -2.34 -11.06 -4.69
N ILE A 81 -1.16 -11.47 -4.20
CA ILE A 81 -0.19 -12.19 -5.03
C ILE A 81 -0.39 -13.70 -4.88
N GLY A 82 -0.38 -14.20 -3.65
CA GLY A 82 -0.49 -15.63 -3.34
C GLY A 82 0.78 -16.43 -3.68
N TYR A 83 0.67 -17.76 -3.58
CA TYR A 83 1.74 -18.70 -3.94
C TYR A 83 1.66 -19.09 -5.42
N VAL A 84 2.74 -19.66 -5.94
CA VAL A 84 2.79 -20.12 -7.35
C VAL A 84 1.75 -21.22 -7.55
N GLY A 85 0.85 -21.04 -8.52
CA GLY A 85 -0.20 -22.01 -8.84
C GLY A 85 -1.50 -21.84 -8.05
N GLU A 86 -1.57 -20.92 -7.10
CA GLU A 86 -2.77 -20.64 -6.32
C GLU A 86 -3.35 -19.26 -6.66
N LEU A 87 -4.65 -19.20 -6.96
CA LEU A 87 -5.39 -17.95 -7.03
C LEU A 87 -5.87 -17.57 -5.62
N PRO A 88 -5.53 -16.38 -5.12
CA PRO A 88 -6.04 -15.90 -3.84
C PRO A 88 -7.58 -15.86 -3.85
N PRO A 89 -8.25 -16.20 -2.74
CA PRO A 89 -9.70 -16.14 -2.66
C PRO A 89 -10.21 -14.70 -2.78
N GLU A 90 -11.31 -14.50 -3.50
CA GLU A 90 -11.99 -13.20 -3.56
C GLU A 90 -12.51 -12.82 -2.18
N ARG A 91 -11.96 -11.76 -1.60
CA ARG A 91 -12.33 -11.24 -0.27
C ARG A 91 -12.45 -9.73 -0.30
N ALA A 92 -13.36 -9.18 0.49
CA ALA A 92 -13.51 -7.73 0.66
C ALA A 92 -12.20 -7.05 1.13
N SER A 93 -11.35 -7.75 1.87
CA SER A 93 -10.04 -7.28 2.31
C SER A 93 -9.12 -6.87 1.16
N VAL A 94 -9.26 -7.44 -0.03
CA VAL A 94 -8.48 -7.04 -1.23
C VAL A 94 -8.87 -5.63 -1.66
N VAL A 95 -10.16 -5.32 -1.67
CA VAL A 95 -10.67 -3.99 -2.05
C VAL A 95 -10.22 -2.95 -1.03
N ILE A 96 -10.32 -3.27 0.26
CA ILE A 96 -9.86 -2.38 1.34
C ILE A 96 -8.35 -2.11 1.21
N TYR A 97 -7.56 -3.15 0.97
CA TYR A 97 -6.11 -3.01 0.77
C TYR A 97 -5.77 -2.06 -0.38
N VAL A 98 -6.42 -2.25 -1.54
CA VAL A 98 -6.21 -1.39 -2.72
C VAL A 98 -6.68 0.04 -2.47
N LEU A 99 -7.81 0.23 -1.79
CA LEU A 99 -8.31 1.55 -1.43
C LEU A 99 -7.34 2.29 -0.50
N MET A 100 -6.86 1.62 0.56
CA MET A 100 -5.86 2.19 1.46
C MET A 100 -4.57 2.55 0.72
N GLY A 101 -4.06 1.64 -0.13
CA GLY A 101 -2.87 1.90 -0.94
C GLY A 101 -3.06 3.10 -1.88
N THR A 102 -4.24 3.24 -2.47
CA THR A 102 -4.57 4.37 -3.35
C THR A 102 -4.58 5.69 -2.57
N VAL A 103 -5.21 5.72 -1.38
CA VAL A 103 -5.21 6.90 -0.50
C VAL A 103 -3.78 7.29 -0.10
N ILE A 104 -2.94 6.31 0.27
CA ILE A 104 -1.53 6.54 0.57
C ILE A 104 -0.81 7.20 -0.61
N LEU A 105 -0.99 6.71 -1.83
CA LEU A 105 -0.36 7.32 -3.01
C LEU A 105 -0.83 8.75 -3.25
N LEU A 106 -2.12 9.02 -3.11
CA LEU A 106 -2.65 10.38 -3.26
C LEU A 106 -2.05 11.33 -2.21
N MET A 107 -1.89 10.86 -0.97
CA MET A 107 -1.24 11.63 0.10
C MET A 107 0.25 11.89 -0.22
N VAL A 108 0.99 10.88 -0.69
CA VAL A 108 2.39 11.04 -1.09
C VAL A 108 2.52 12.04 -2.24
N ILE A 109 1.69 11.92 -3.27
CA ILE A 109 1.68 12.88 -4.39
C ILE A 109 1.41 14.29 -3.88
N THR A 110 0.44 14.45 -2.98
CA THR A 110 0.10 15.75 -2.38
C THR A 110 1.30 16.32 -1.61
N LEU A 111 1.96 15.50 -0.77
CA LEU A 111 3.15 15.92 -0.03
C LEU A 111 4.31 16.33 -0.96
N VAL A 112 4.55 15.57 -2.03
CA VAL A 112 5.59 15.89 -3.02
C VAL A 112 5.28 17.19 -3.76
N VAL A 113 4.03 17.41 -4.16
CA VAL A 113 3.61 18.64 -4.84
C VAL A 113 3.76 19.85 -3.90
N ILE A 114 3.28 19.74 -2.66
CA ILE A 114 3.43 20.80 -1.65
C ILE A 114 4.91 21.09 -1.41
N GLY A 115 5.72 20.06 -1.17
CA GLY A 115 7.16 20.20 -0.95
C GLY A 115 7.89 20.82 -2.14
N SER A 116 7.49 20.47 -3.36
CA SER A 116 8.06 21.05 -4.59
C SER A 116 7.67 22.52 -4.77
N VAL A 117 6.41 22.88 -4.55
CA VAL A 117 5.95 24.27 -4.71
C VAL A 117 6.57 25.17 -3.64
N VAL A 118 6.51 24.76 -2.37
CA VAL A 118 7.05 25.56 -1.25
C VAL A 118 8.58 25.59 -1.28
N GLY A 119 9.22 24.50 -1.68
CA GLY A 119 10.68 24.40 -1.75
C GLY A 119 11.32 25.21 -2.89
N ILE A 120 10.56 25.59 -3.92
CA ILE A 120 11.05 26.47 -5.01
C ILE A 120 11.06 27.94 -4.59
N GLU A 121 10.31 28.32 -3.55
CA GLU A 121 10.19 29.72 -3.09
C GLU A 121 11.22 30.12 -2.02
N GLN A 122 12.16 29.24 -1.64
CA GLN A 122 13.25 29.52 -0.69
C GLN A 122 14.60 29.60 -1.41
#